data_AF-A0A3R6IRS3-F1
#
_entry.id   AF-A0A3R6IRS3-F1
#
_cell.length_a   1.000
_cell.length_b   1.000
_cell.length_c   1.000
_cell.angle_alpha   90.00
_cell.angle_beta   90.00
_cell.angle_gamma   90.00
#
_symmetry.space_group_name_H-M   'P 1'
#
loop_
_entity.id
_entity.type
_entity.pdbx_description
1 polymer ?
#
loop_
_entity_poly.entity_id
_entity_poly.type
_entity_poly.pdbx_seq_one_letter_code
_entity_poly.pdbx_strand_id
1 'polypeptide(L)'
;MKSIINYIVTPFPQLARLGYYISLFGIVLIMLWIGFFKFTPTEAAGIKPLVENHFLLFWLYDVLSVQQVSNLFGVIEITTGLLLLFSLKYDALRPFAAFCLIATFLITFSFLFTTPGMWNMVDGVPITNFMILKDIPMLGLGFTYLKNERRMKNVILIIALFISGGLATAQETMSGQLSKNTNMSDVKEIYFAGGCFWGTEHFMKQINSVVNTQVGYANGKTDVKNPTYEQVCNDNIGFAETVKVGYNPQQADLNFLINLFFKTIDPTSLNRQGNDKGAQYRTGIYYTDKADLPVIKQAVEALTKQYTKPVVVEVEPLRNFFPAEDYHQDYLDKHPNGYCHISPELFDMAKKATFSPQKIYQKPDDETLRSRLTAEQYAVTQKNATERAFRNEYWNEKREGLYVDITTGEPLFISTDKFDSGCGWPSFSKPIDKSLVMKKTDNTHGMQRIEVRSKTGDAHLGHVFNDGPADKGGLRYCINSASLRFIPKDKMKAEGYADYIPLLEKK
;
A
#
# COMPACT_ATOMS: atom_id res chain seq x y z
N MET A 1 13.30 61.81 13.28
CA MET A 1 12.46 60.58 13.22
C MET A 1 10.97 60.83 13.42
N LYS A 2 10.50 61.61 14.42
CA LYS A 2 9.06 61.87 14.61
C LYS A 2 8.38 62.68 13.48
N SER A 3 9.10 63.53 12.73
CA SER A 3 8.50 64.29 11.62
C SER A 3 8.32 63.48 10.32
N ILE A 4 9.11 62.42 10.11
CA ILE A 4 8.96 61.52 8.94
C ILE A 4 7.77 60.59 9.14
N ILE A 5 7.53 60.13 10.38
CA ILE A 5 6.39 59.27 10.73
C ILE A 5 5.07 60.04 10.60
N ASN A 6 5.03 61.33 10.96
CA ASN A 6 3.82 62.13 10.81
C ASN A 6 3.48 62.48 9.35
N TYR A 7 4.42 62.42 8.42
CA TYR A 7 4.16 62.61 6.99
C TYR A 7 3.55 61.35 6.34
N ILE A 8 3.74 60.18 6.94
CA ILE A 8 3.20 58.89 6.48
C ILE A 8 1.77 58.65 7.01
N VAL A 9 1.34 59.40 8.04
CA VAL A 9 0.09 59.13 8.80
C VAL A 9 -0.96 60.24 8.64
N THR A 10 -0.82 61.15 7.67
CA THR A 10 -1.95 61.98 7.21
C THR A 10 -2.64 61.31 6.03
N PRO A 11 -3.90 60.86 6.14
CA PRO A 11 -4.57 60.19 5.05
C PRO A 11 -4.92 61.24 4.00
N PHE A 12 -4.31 61.18 2.82
CA PHE A 12 -4.96 61.72 1.64
C PHE A 12 -6.25 60.92 1.45
N PRO A 13 -7.45 61.48 1.68
CA PRO A 13 -8.68 60.70 1.70
C PRO A 13 -8.96 60.07 0.33
N GLN A 14 -8.52 60.75 -0.73
CA GLN A 14 -8.60 60.28 -2.12
C GLN A 14 -7.60 59.16 -2.42
N LEU A 15 -6.35 59.27 -1.93
CA LEU A 15 -5.30 58.26 -2.15
C LEU A 15 -5.60 56.98 -1.35
N ALA A 16 -6.09 57.11 -0.12
CA ALA A 16 -6.53 55.98 0.70
C ALA A 16 -7.76 55.27 0.10
N ARG A 17 -8.72 56.03 -0.44
CA ARG A 17 -9.89 55.50 -1.14
C ARG A 17 -9.50 54.79 -2.43
N LEU A 18 -8.58 55.37 -3.21
CA LEU A 18 -8.04 54.76 -4.42
C LEU A 18 -7.30 53.45 -4.11
N GLY A 19 -6.42 53.46 -3.10
CA GLY A 19 -5.71 52.26 -2.63
C GLY A 19 -6.66 51.15 -2.19
N TYR A 20 -7.72 51.49 -1.44
CA TYR A 20 -8.74 50.53 -1.04
C TYR A 20 -9.43 49.87 -2.25
N TYR A 21 -9.86 50.65 -3.24
CA TYR A 21 -10.50 50.07 -4.44
C TYR A 21 -9.52 49.23 -5.26
N ILE A 22 -8.26 49.67 -5.41
CA ILE A 22 -7.22 48.89 -6.10
C ILE A 22 -7.02 47.53 -5.41
N SER A 23 -6.87 47.51 -4.08
CA SER A 23 -6.72 46.26 -3.32
C SER A 23 -7.97 45.38 -3.42
N LEU A 24 -9.16 45.96 -3.35
CA LEU A 24 -10.41 45.21 -3.45
C LEU A 24 -10.58 44.57 -4.83
N PHE A 25 -10.47 45.36 -5.90
CA PHE A 25 -10.58 44.83 -7.27
C PHE A 25 -9.44 43.86 -7.60
N GLY A 26 -8.23 44.09 -7.07
CA GLY A 26 -7.12 43.15 -7.19
C GLY A 26 -7.43 41.80 -6.54
N ILE A 27 -7.95 41.78 -5.32
CA ILE A 27 -8.36 40.55 -4.63
C ILE A 27 -9.51 39.86 -5.37
N VAL A 28 -10.51 40.61 -5.83
CA VAL A 28 -11.63 40.06 -6.64
C VAL A 28 -11.09 39.38 -7.90
N LEU A 29 -10.18 40.04 -8.63
CA LEU A 29 -9.59 39.48 -9.84
C LEU A 29 -8.80 38.19 -9.56
N ILE A 30 -7.98 38.19 -8.50
CA ILE A 30 -7.21 37.01 -8.08
C ILE A 30 -8.15 35.85 -7.71
N MET A 31 -9.21 36.14 -6.94
CA MET A 31 -10.20 35.15 -6.51
C MET A 31 -10.93 34.51 -7.68
N LEU A 32 -11.35 35.32 -8.66
CA LEU A 32 -12.01 34.82 -9.87
C LEU A 32 -11.05 34.01 -10.74
N TRP A 33 -9.81 34.48 -10.91
CA TRP A 33 -8.81 33.80 -11.73
C TRP A 33 -8.41 32.45 -11.14
N ILE A 34 -7.99 32.42 -9.88
CA ILE A 34 -7.59 31.17 -9.21
C ILE A 34 -8.79 30.24 -9.10
N GLY A 35 -9.97 30.77 -8.75
CA GLY A 35 -11.20 30.00 -8.68
C GLY A 35 -11.57 29.33 -10.01
N PHE A 36 -11.33 29.98 -11.16
CA PHE A 36 -11.51 29.36 -12.47
C PHE A 36 -10.46 28.28 -12.75
N PHE A 37 -9.21 28.47 -12.31
CA PHE A 37 -8.13 27.51 -12.50
C PHE A 37 -8.40 26.19 -11.74
N LYS A 38 -9.15 26.22 -10.64
CA LYS A 38 -9.58 25.03 -9.88
C LYS A 38 -10.43 24.03 -10.67
N PHE A 39 -11.00 24.43 -11.80
CA PHE A 39 -11.74 23.50 -12.67
C PHE A 39 -10.83 22.71 -13.62
N THR A 40 -9.52 22.95 -13.59
CA THR A 40 -8.55 22.20 -14.41
C THR A 40 -8.10 20.92 -13.70
N PRO A 41 -7.77 19.85 -14.45
CA PRO A 41 -7.20 18.63 -13.87
C PRO A 41 -5.84 18.86 -13.22
N THR A 42 -5.02 19.76 -13.77
CA THR A 42 -3.70 20.11 -13.24
C THR A 42 -3.81 20.67 -11.82
N GLU A 43 -4.74 21.61 -11.62
CA GLU A 43 -4.96 22.20 -10.31
C GLU A 43 -5.57 21.19 -9.33
N ALA A 44 -6.48 20.33 -9.81
CA ALA A 44 -7.05 19.25 -9.00
C ALA A 44 -5.98 18.28 -8.47
N ALA A 45 -5.01 17.91 -9.31
CA ALA A 45 -3.86 17.12 -8.89
C ALA A 45 -2.97 17.87 -7.90
N GLY A 46 -2.74 19.17 -8.10
CA GLY A 46 -1.92 20.01 -7.22
C GLY A 46 -2.48 20.19 -5.81
N ILE A 47 -3.79 20.30 -5.65
CA ILE A 47 -4.43 20.45 -4.32
C ILE A 47 -4.61 19.13 -3.57
N LYS A 48 -4.56 17.99 -4.28
CA LYS A 48 -4.75 16.65 -3.71
C LYS A 48 -3.95 16.43 -2.42
N PRO A 49 -2.60 16.60 -2.41
CA PRO A 49 -1.81 16.39 -1.20
C PRO A 49 -2.12 17.40 -0.08
N LEU A 50 -2.65 18.58 -0.40
CA LEU A 50 -3.05 19.57 0.61
C LEU A 50 -4.26 19.08 1.41
N VAL A 51 -5.27 18.59 0.70
CA VAL A 51 -6.53 18.14 1.28
C VAL A 51 -6.37 16.80 2.01
N GLU A 52 -5.64 15.85 1.43
CA GLU A 52 -5.41 14.51 2.03
C GLU A 52 -4.75 14.59 3.41
N ASN A 53 -3.84 15.54 3.58
CA ASN A 53 -3.08 15.68 4.83
C ASN A 53 -3.75 16.65 5.83
N HIS A 54 -4.87 17.28 5.48
CA HIS A 54 -5.48 18.30 6.33
C HIS A 54 -6.50 17.72 7.31
N PHE A 55 -6.31 18.00 8.61
CA PHE A 55 -7.11 17.43 9.71
C PHE A 55 -8.62 17.68 9.66
N LEU A 56 -9.10 18.72 8.97
CA LEU A 56 -10.55 18.97 8.77
C LEU A 56 -11.09 18.52 7.40
N LEU A 57 -10.21 18.25 6.44
CA LEU A 57 -10.60 18.10 5.03
C LEU A 57 -10.25 16.71 4.47
N PHE A 58 -9.51 15.88 5.21
CA PHE A 58 -9.06 14.54 4.78
C PHE A 58 -10.20 13.65 4.27
N TRP A 59 -11.40 13.76 4.87
CA TRP A 59 -12.57 12.94 4.55
C TRP A 59 -13.22 13.31 3.20
N LEU A 60 -12.89 14.47 2.61
CA LEU A 60 -13.55 14.92 1.38
C LEU A 60 -13.37 13.93 0.23
N TYR A 61 -12.21 13.26 0.16
CA TYR A 61 -11.94 12.26 -0.89
C TYR A 61 -12.60 10.91 -0.68
N ASP A 62 -13.15 10.65 0.52
CA ASP A 62 -13.97 9.46 0.76
C ASP A 62 -15.37 9.58 0.11
N VAL A 63 -15.80 10.82 -0.17
CA VAL A 63 -17.16 11.13 -0.65
C VAL A 63 -17.16 11.74 -2.04
N LEU A 64 -16.11 12.49 -2.39
CA LEU A 64 -15.99 13.24 -3.64
C LEU A 64 -14.71 12.86 -4.39
N SER A 65 -14.76 12.87 -5.71
CA SER A 65 -13.55 12.68 -6.52
C SER A 65 -12.58 13.85 -6.38
N VAL A 66 -11.31 13.63 -6.73
CA VAL A 66 -10.27 14.66 -6.73
C VAL A 66 -10.71 15.93 -7.47
N GLN A 67 -11.30 15.74 -8.66
CA GLN A 67 -11.82 16.84 -9.46
C GLN A 67 -13.02 17.54 -8.80
N GLN A 68 -13.93 16.80 -8.15
CA GLN A 68 -15.10 17.38 -7.49
C GLN A 68 -14.72 18.25 -6.30
N VAL A 69 -13.72 17.84 -5.51
CA VAL A 69 -13.18 18.67 -4.41
C VAL A 69 -12.51 19.93 -4.95
N SER A 70 -11.75 19.82 -6.04
CA SER A 70 -11.15 20.99 -6.70
C SER A 70 -12.23 21.96 -7.19
N ASN A 71 -13.26 21.45 -7.88
CA ASN A 71 -14.39 22.24 -8.32
C ASN A 71 -15.09 22.94 -7.13
N LEU A 72 -15.24 22.26 -5.99
CA LEU A 72 -15.84 22.85 -4.79
C LEU A 72 -15.03 24.06 -4.28
N PHE A 73 -13.70 23.94 -4.19
CA PHE A 73 -12.85 25.09 -3.84
C PHE A 73 -12.96 26.21 -4.88
N GLY A 74 -13.00 25.87 -6.17
CA GLY A 74 -13.21 26.85 -7.25
C GLY A 74 -14.50 27.64 -7.10
N VAL A 75 -15.61 26.95 -6.77
CA VAL A 75 -16.91 27.60 -6.50
C VAL A 75 -16.81 28.52 -5.28
N ILE A 76 -16.14 28.11 -4.20
CA ILE A 76 -15.96 28.94 -3.00
C ILE A 76 -15.16 30.20 -3.33
N GLU A 77 -14.08 30.07 -4.10
CA GLU A 77 -13.21 31.18 -4.48
C GLU A 77 -13.95 32.20 -5.38
N ILE A 78 -14.66 31.73 -6.39
CA ILE A 78 -15.47 32.58 -7.28
C ILE A 78 -16.59 33.28 -6.49
N THR A 79 -17.30 32.53 -5.64
CA THR A 79 -18.39 33.08 -4.82
C THR A 79 -17.88 34.15 -3.87
N THR A 80 -16.71 33.94 -3.26
CA THR A 80 -16.07 34.93 -2.37
C THR A 80 -15.70 36.20 -3.15
N GLY A 81 -15.14 36.07 -4.35
CA GLY A 81 -14.85 37.20 -5.24
C GLY A 81 -16.11 37.99 -5.62
N LEU A 82 -17.20 37.30 -5.95
CA LEU A 82 -18.49 37.95 -6.26
C LEU A 82 -19.10 38.63 -5.03
N LEU A 83 -19.06 38.00 -3.85
CA LEU A 83 -19.51 38.59 -2.59
C LEU A 83 -18.75 39.89 -2.29
N LEU A 84 -17.44 39.90 -2.49
CA LEU A 84 -16.62 41.11 -2.34
C LEU A 84 -17.02 42.20 -3.33
N LEU A 85 -17.24 41.86 -4.59
CA LEU A 85 -17.67 42.81 -5.61
C LEU A 85 -19.04 43.43 -5.28
N PHE A 86 -20.02 42.60 -4.91
CA PHE A 86 -21.36 43.07 -4.56
C PHE A 86 -21.42 43.81 -3.22
N SER A 87 -20.47 43.57 -2.31
CA SER A 87 -20.34 44.30 -1.05
C SER A 87 -20.04 45.80 -1.22
N LEU A 88 -19.65 46.23 -2.42
CA LEU A 88 -19.51 47.64 -2.79
C LEU A 88 -20.87 48.37 -2.83
N LYS A 89 -21.93 47.65 -3.21
CA LYS A 89 -23.29 48.19 -3.33
C LYS A 89 -24.19 47.79 -2.16
N TYR A 90 -23.99 46.59 -1.61
CA TYR A 90 -24.85 46.01 -0.57
C TYR A 90 -24.04 45.75 0.70
N ASP A 91 -24.15 46.66 1.68
CA ASP A 91 -23.42 46.59 2.95
C ASP A 91 -23.67 45.27 3.70
N ALA A 92 -24.88 44.70 3.59
CA ALA A 92 -25.24 43.44 4.23
C ALA A 92 -24.38 42.22 3.83
N LEU A 93 -23.67 42.30 2.70
CA LEU A 93 -22.79 41.23 2.21
C LEU A 93 -21.37 41.28 2.80
N ARG A 94 -20.97 42.41 3.38
CA ARG A 94 -19.62 42.60 3.98
C ARG A 94 -19.26 41.56 5.04
N PRO A 95 -20.13 41.20 6.02
CA PRO A 95 -19.75 40.21 7.02
C PRO A 95 -19.55 38.81 6.41
N PHE A 96 -20.33 38.44 5.39
CA PHE A 96 -20.17 37.17 4.69
C PHE A 96 -18.87 37.13 3.88
N ALA A 97 -18.58 38.20 3.13
CA ALA A 97 -17.32 38.34 2.42
C ALA A 97 -16.12 38.28 3.38
N ALA A 98 -16.21 38.94 4.54
CA ALA A 98 -15.17 38.92 5.57
C ALA A 98 -14.95 37.52 6.15
N PHE A 99 -16.04 36.80 6.46
CA PHE A 99 -15.96 35.42 6.96
C PHE A 99 -15.26 34.51 5.94
N CYS A 100 -15.70 34.55 4.67
CA CYS A 100 -15.08 33.74 3.61
C CYS A 100 -13.59 34.06 3.44
N LEU A 101 -13.20 35.34 3.44
CA LEU A 101 -11.80 35.75 3.33
C LEU A 101 -10.94 35.19 4.49
N ILE A 102 -11.44 35.28 5.72
CA ILE A 102 -10.72 34.82 6.91
C ILE A 102 -10.66 33.28 6.94
N ALA A 103 -11.78 32.60 6.63
CA ALA A 103 -11.83 31.14 6.58
C ALA A 103 -10.88 30.58 5.52
N THR A 104 -10.85 31.17 4.31
CA THR A 104 -9.91 30.79 3.25
C THR A 104 -8.47 30.99 3.69
N PHE A 105 -8.14 32.12 4.34
CA PHE A 105 -6.80 32.33 4.90
C PHE A 105 -6.44 31.24 5.92
N LEU A 106 -7.33 30.95 6.88
CA LEU A 106 -7.05 29.99 7.94
C LEU A 106 -6.83 28.57 7.40
N ILE A 107 -7.66 28.11 6.46
CA ILE A 107 -7.52 26.81 5.80
C ILE A 107 -6.24 26.76 4.96
N THR A 108 -5.91 27.86 4.27
CA THR A 108 -4.75 27.90 3.40
C THR A 108 -3.45 27.97 4.20
N PHE A 109 -3.48 28.69 5.32
CA PHE A 109 -2.37 28.79 6.26
C PHE A 109 -2.13 27.47 6.99
N SER A 110 -3.17 26.72 7.34
CA SER A 110 -3.01 25.41 7.98
C SER A 110 -2.30 24.40 7.07
N PHE A 111 -2.44 24.49 5.74
CA PHE A 111 -1.73 23.62 4.81
C PHE A 111 -0.20 23.67 4.97
N LEU A 112 0.38 24.79 5.41
CA LEU A 112 1.82 24.87 5.70
C LEU A 112 2.29 23.92 6.80
N PHE A 113 1.40 23.56 7.70
CA PHE A 113 1.72 22.76 8.88
C PHE A 113 1.16 21.34 8.79
N THR A 114 0.12 21.15 7.98
CA THR A 114 -0.52 19.85 7.81
C THR A 114 0.10 19.04 6.69
N THR A 115 0.60 19.68 5.63
CA THR A 115 1.12 18.96 4.46
C THR A 115 2.64 18.71 4.58
N PRO A 116 3.10 17.45 4.48
CA PRO A 116 4.52 17.13 4.49
C PRO A 116 5.28 17.78 3.31
N GLY A 117 6.53 18.18 3.53
CA GLY A 117 7.40 18.70 2.46
C GLY A 117 7.07 20.13 1.97
N MET A 118 6.20 20.85 2.67
CA MET A 118 5.83 22.22 2.31
C MET A 118 6.93 23.25 2.51
N TRP A 119 7.84 23.01 3.46
CA TRP A 119 8.95 23.88 3.81
C TRP A 119 10.25 23.36 3.19
N ASN A 120 10.95 24.24 2.46
CA ASN A 120 12.27 23.98 1.90
C ASN A 120 13.26 25.04 2.36
N MET A 121 14.53 24.67 2.51
CA MET A 121 15.60 25.61 2.82
C MET A 121 16.37 25.94 1.54
N VAL A 122 16.36 27.21 1.14
CA VAL A 122 17.16 27.72 0.02
C VAL A 122 18.06 28.83 0.56
N ASP A 123 19.38 28.62 0.47
CA ASP A 123 20.40 29.56 0.97
C ASP A 123 20.21 29.97 2.44
N GLY A 124 19.73 29.04 3.28
CA GLY A 124 19.45 29.29 4.69
C GLY A 124 18.14 30.03 4.97
N VAL A 125 17.34 30.31 3.93
CA VAL A 125 16.01 30.93 4.04
C VAL A 125 14.92 29.86 3.89
N PRO A 126 13.99 29.74 4.85
CA PRO A 126 12.84 28.86 4.70
C PRO A 126 11.88 29.44 3.66
N ILE A 127 11.68 28.70 2.57
CA ILE A 127 10.69 28.99 1.53
C ILE A 127 9.59 27.94 1.55
N THR A 128 8.43 28.28 1.01
CA THR A 128 7.29 27.37 0.93
C THR A 128 6.97 27.07 -0.54
N ASN A 129 6.63 25.83 -0.85
CA ASN A 129 6.21 25.42 -2.20
C ASN A 129 4.81 25.92 -2.59
N PHE A 130 4.18 26.69 -1.69
CA PHE A 130 2.81 27.15 -1.80
C PHE A 130 2.75 28.64 -1.43
N MET A 131 2.25 29.48 -2.34
CA MET A 131 2.24 30.93 -2.12
C MET A 131 1.05 31.40 -1.28
N ILE A 132 1.32 31.91 -0.07
CA ILE A 132 0.35 32.62 0.80
C ILE A 132 0.27 34.12 0.47
N LEU A 133 1.03 34.61 -0.52
CA LEU A 133 1.14 36.04 -0.81
C LEU A 133 -0.21 36.70 -1.15
N LYS A 134 -1.18 35.96 -1.69
CA LYS A 134 -2.55 36.46 -1.92
C LYS A 134 -3.40 36.51 -0.65
N ASP A 135 -3.16 35.60 0.29
CA ASP A 135 -4.04 35.38 1.44
C ASP A 135 -3.80 36.41 2.56
N ILE A 136 -2.59 36.99 2.63
CA ILE A 136 -2.28 38.06 3.60
C ILE A 136 -3.10 39.35 3.32
N PRO A 137 -3.13 39.88 2.07
CA PRO A 137 -4.04 40.97 1.72
C PRO A 137 -5.52 40.64 1.97
N MET A 138 -5.93 39.40 1.70
CA MET A 138 -7.29 38.91 1.94
C MET A 138 -7.66 38.95 3.43
N LEU A 139 -6.76 38.50 4.30
CA LEU A 139 -6.94 38.57 5.76
C LEU A 139 -7.10 40.03 6.24
N GLY A 140 -6.25 40.94 5.73
CA GLY A 140 -6.32 42.37 6.06
C GLY A 140 -7.64 43.02 5.65
N LEU A 141 -8.14 42.68 4.44
CA LEU A 141 -9.45 43.15 3.97
C LEU A 141 -10.60 42.56 4.80
N GLY A 142 -10.52 41.28 5.17
CA GLY A 142 -11.48 40.60 6.03
C GLY A 142 -11.63 41.30 7.39
N PHE A 143 -10.52 41.61 8.07
CA PHE A 143 -10.57 42.36 9.33
C PHE A 143 -11.10 43.79 9.16
N THR A 144 -10.79 44.44 8.04
CA THR A 144 -11.30 45.78 7.73
C THR A 144 -12.83 45.78 7.61
N TYR A 145 -13.40 44.74 7.00
CA TYR A 145 -14.85 44.57 6.86
C TYR A 145 -15.53 44.24 8.20
N LEU A 146 -14.87 43.44 9.05
CA LEU A 146 -15.38 43.15 10.40
C LEU A 146 -15.36 44.38 11.32
N LYS A 147 -14.33 45.22 11.22
CA LYS A 147 -14.17 46.43 12.07
C LYS A 147 -15.27 47.48 11.82
N ASN A 148 -15.83 47.52 10.62
CA ASN A 148 -16.87 48.48 10.23
C ASN A 148 -18.31 48.01 10.52
N GLU A 149 -18.51 46.82 11.08
CA GLU A 149 -19.83 46.22 11.30
C GLU A 149 -20.33 46.38 12.75
N ARG A 150 -21.41 47.15 12.95
CA ARG A 150 -22.07 47.33 14.26
C ARG A 150 -22.71 46.05 14.82
N ARG A 151 -22.81 44.96 14.04
CA ARG A 151 -23.48 43.69 14.39
C ARG A 151 -22.53 42.58 14.87
N MET A 152 -21.31 42.94 15.29
CA MET A 152 -20.20 42.05 15.64
C MET A 152 -20.54 40.94 16.67
N LYS A 153 -21.47 41.18 17.62
CA LYS A 153 -21.83 40.20 18.66
C LYS A 153 -22.51 38.94 18.11
N ASN A 154 -23.34 39.08 17.07
CA ASN A 154 -24.09 37.94 16.53
C ASN A 154 -23.24 37.09 15.59
N VAL A 155 -22.30 37.72 14.87
CA VAL A 155 -21.37 37.00 13.98
C VAL A 155 -20.33 36.21 14.79
N ILE A 156 -19.79 36.79 15.86
CA ILE A 156 -18.87 36.06 16.78
C ILE A 156 -19.59 34.88 17.44
N LEU A 157 -20.86 35.03 17.81
CA LEU A 157 -21.66 33.94 18.40
C LEU A 157 -21.93 32.80 17.40
N ILE A 158 -22.22 33.11 16.14
CA ILE A 158 -22.41 32.10 15.07
C ILE A 158 -21.09 31.37 14.78
N ILE A 159 -19.96 32.10 14.75
CA ILE A 159 -18.62 31.51 14.57
C ILE A 159 -18.26 30.62 15.76
N ALA A 160 -18.53 31.05 16.99
CA ALA A 160 -18.30 30.24 18.20
C ALA A 160 -19.19 28.98 18.24
N LEU A 161 -20.44 29.05 17.76
CA LEU A 161 -21.34 27.91 17.62
C LEU A 161 -20.89 26.91 16.54
N PHE A 162 -20.35 27.41 15.43
CA PHE A 162 -19.75 26.55 14.38
C PHE A 162 -18.46 25.86 14.85
N ILE A 163 -17.60 26.58 15.56
CA ILE A 163 -16.35 26.03 16.13
C ILE A 163 -16.65 25.02 17.23
N SER A 164 -17.59 25.31 18.14
CA SER A 164 -17.97 24.39 19.23
C SER A 164 -18.71 23.15 18.74
N GLY A 165 -19.57 23.27 17.71
CA GLY A 165 -20.18 22.12 17.03
C GLY A 165 -19.15 21.22 16.35
N GLY A 166 -18.12 21.80 15.72
CA GLY A 166 -17.01 21.07 15.11
C GLY A 166 -16.07 20.39 16.11
N LEU A 167 -15.83 21.00 17.28
CA LEU A 167 -15.03 20.40 18.35
C LEU A 167 -15.74 19.22 19.04
N ALA A 168 -17.07 19.30 19.22
CA ALA A 168 -17.84 18.20 19.80
C ALA A 168 -17.84 16.95 18.91
N THR A 169 -17.89 17.11 17.59
CA THR A 169 -17.73 16.00 16.62
C THR A 169 -16.30 15.48 16.53
N ALA A 170 -15.29 16.32 16.78
CA ALA A 170 -13.88 15.93 16.75
C ALA A 170 -13.50 15.02 17.94
N GLN A 171 -14.15 15.17 19.09
CA GLN A 171 -13.83 14.40 20.30
C GLN A 171 -14.33 12.95 20.26
N GLU A 172 -15.49 12.69 19.64
CA GLU A 172 -15.95 11.31 19.36
C GLU A 172 -15.13 10.64 18.26
N THR A 173 -14.65 11.43 17.28
CA THR A 173 -13.84 10.91 16.16
C THR A 173 -12.38 10.62 16.57
N MET A 174 -11.80 11.39 17.49
CA MET A 174 -10.44 11.16 18.03
C MET A 174 -10.29 9.82 18.75
N SER A 175 -11.32 9.36 19.48
CA SER A 175 -11.28 8.06 20.16
C SER A 175 -11.40 6.88 19.18
N GLY A 176 -11.99 7.09 18.01
CA GLY A 176 -12.08 6.08 16.94
C GLY A 176 -10.89 6.08 15.98
N GLN A 177 -10.18 7.21 15.83
CA GLN A 177 -9.05 7.36 14.92
C GLN A 177 -7.67 7.10 15.54
N LEU A 178 -7.53 7.07 16.87
CA LEU A 178 -6.31 6.55 17.51
C LEU A 178 -6.04 5.05 17.20
N SER A 179 -7.03 4.33 16.66
CA SER A 179 -6.89 2.95 16.19
C SER A 179 -6.63 2.83 14.69
N LYS A 180 -6.73 3.92 13.89
CA LYS A 180 -6.78 3.84 12.42
C LYS A 180 -5.82 4.76 11.67
N ASN A 181 -5.04 5.59 12.35
CA ASN A 181 -3.82 6.12 11.77
C ASN A 181 -2.77 4.99 11.72
N THR A 182 -2.66 4.31 10.57
CA THR A 182 -1.38 3.71 10.19
C THR A 182 -0.33 4.82 10.25
N ASN A 183 0.52 4.75 11.28
CA ASN A 183 1.59 5.70 11.47
C ASN A 183 2.45 5.77 10.21
N MET A 184 2.82 6.98 9.82
CA MET A 184 3.91 7.26 8.88
C MET A 184 5.28 6.74 9.40
N SER A 185 5.33 6.12 10.58
CA SER A 185 6.47 5.40 11.16
C SER A 185 6.66 3.97 10.64
N ASP A 186 5.73 3.44 9.84
CA ASP A 186 5.73 2.02 9.50
C ASP A 186 6.13 1.74 8.04
N VAL A 187 6.39 2.75 7.19
CA VAL A 187 6.81 2.50 5.79
C VAL A 187 8.25 2.00 5.77
N LYS A 188 8.48 0.83 5.17
CA LYS A 188 9.81 0.29 4.90
C LYS A 188 10.23 0.62 3.48
N GLU A 189 11.55 0.74 3.25
CA GLU A 189 12.12 1.09 1.96
C GLU A 189 13.04 -0.02 1.44
N ILE A 190 12.96 -0.26 0.13
CA ILE A 190 13.88 -1.15 -0.60
C ILE A 190 14.15 -0.57 -1.98
N TYR A 191 15.29 -0.92 -2.59
CA TYR A 191 15.72 -0.36 -3.87
C TYR A 191 15.94 -1.48 -4.89
N PHE A 192 15.29 -1.38 -6.04
CA PHE A 192 15.35 -2.37 -7.11
C PHE A 192 15.95 -1.78 -8.38
N ALA A 193 17.03 -2.38 -8.87
CA ALA A 193 17.58 -2.12 -10.20
C ALA A 193 17.19 -3.27 -11.12
N GLY A 194 16.41 -2.99 -12.17
CA GLY A 194 15.74 -3.99 -12.99
C GLY A 194 15.79 -3.71 -14.48
N GLY A 195 16.79 -2.97 -14.96
CA GLY A 195 16.79 -2.41 -16.30
C GLY A 195 16.22 -0.99 -16.33
N CYS A 196 15.57 -0.60 -17.44
CA CYS A 196 14.95 0.72 -17.54
C CYS A 196 13.97 0.96 -16.39
N PHE A 197 14.25 2.00 -15.59
CA PHE A 197 13.48 2.28 -14.38
C PHE A 197 12.03 2.73 -14.64
N TRP A 198 11.65 3.12 -15.87
CA TRP A 198 10.30 3.53 -16.22
C TRP A 198 9.31 2.38 -16.07
N GLY A 199 9.67 1.22 -16.63
CA GLY A 199 8.89 0.00 -16.48
C GLY A 199 8.90 -0.49 -15.04
N THR A 200 10.08 -0.52 -14.42
CA THR A 200 10.24 -1.02 -13.05
C THR A 200 9.41 -0.20 -12.06
N GLU A 201 9.42 1.13 -12.17
CA GLU A 201 8.61 2.02 -11.35
C GLU A 201 7.13 1.76 -11.59
N HIS A 202 6.69 1.80 -12.85
CA HIS A 202 5.28 1.62 -13.18
C HIS A 202 4.75 0.26 -12.68
N PHE A 203 5.55 -0.81 -12.78
CA PHE A 203 5.21 -2.12 -12.20
C PHE A 203 5.05 -2.06 -10.69
N MET A 204 6.03 -1.49 -9.97
CA MET A 204 6.00 -1.43 -8.50
C MET A 204 4.80 -0.62 -8.00
N LYS A 205 4.45 0.47 -8.69
CA LYS A 205 3.27 1.29 -8.40
C LYS A 205 1.94 0.54 -8.50
N GLN A 206 1.89 -0.55 -9.26
CA GLN A 206 0.67 -1.35 -9.38
C GLN A 206 0.41 -2.23 -8.15
N ILE A 207 1.41 -2.45 -7.30
CA ILE A 207 1.31 -3.35 -6.16
C ILE A 207 0.60 -2.61 -5.01
N ASN A 208 -0.53 -3.14 -4.54
CA ASN A 208 -1.39 -2.45 -3.56
C ASN A 208 -0.68 -2.06 -2.25
N SER A 209 0.34 -2.81 -1.84
CA SER A 209 1.11 -2.54 -0.62
C SER A 209 2.19 -1.45 -0.79
N VAL A 210 2.47 -1.03 -2.02
CA VAL A 210 3.46 0.02 -2.32
C VAL A 210 2.81 1.38 -2.09
N VAL A 211 3.46 2.20 -1.27
CA VAL A 211 2.98 3.52 -0.81
C VAL A 211 3.55 4.63 -1.68
N ASN A 212 4.83 4.54 -2.05
CA ASN A 212 5.49 5.50 -2.92
C ASN A 212 6.62 4.85 -3.73
N THR A 213 6.97 5.51 -4.83
CA THR A 213 8.13 5.16 -5.66
C THR A 213 8.92 6.42 -6.01
N GLN A 214 10.20 6.26 -6.29
CA GLN A 214 11.04 7.31 -6.87
C GLN A 214 12.14 6.67 -7.71
N VAL A 215 12.29 7.10 -8.96
CA VAL A 215 13.38 6.65 -9.83
C VAL A 215 14.65 7.45 -9.59
N GLY A 216 15.80 6.80 -9.75
CA GLY A 216 17.10 7.43 -9.56
C GLY A 216 18.27 6.53 -9.92
N TYR A 217 19.45 6.99 -9.53
CA TYR A 217 20.74 6.41 -9.87
C TYR A 217 21.43 5.92 -8.60
N ALA A 218 21.68 4.62 -8.47
CA ALA A 218 22.25 4.02 -7.27
C ALA A 218 23.63 3.39 -7.46
N ASN A 219 24.38 3.32 -6.36
CA ASN A 219 25.60 2.53 -6.20
C ASN A 219 26.73 2.83 -7.21
N GLY A 220 26.80 4.06 -7.74
CA GLY A 220 27.93 4.50 -8.56
C GLY A 220 29.13 4.99 -7.75
N LYS A 221 30.12 5.55 -8.45
CA LYS A 221 31.35 6.09 -7.85
C LYS A 221 31.03 7.16 -6.80
N THR A 222 31.69 7.10 -5.65
CA THR A 222 31.38 7.89 -4.46
C THR A 222 31.81 9.37 -4.54
N ASP A 223 32.72 9.69 -5.46
CA ASP A 223 33.19 11.05 -5.75
C ASP A 223 32.23 11.83 -6.65
N VAL A 224 31.33 11.14 -7.37
CA VAL A 224 30.30 11.76 -8.21
C VAL A 224 29.11 12.17 -7.36
N LYS A 225 28.68 13.44 -7.50
CA LYS A 225 27.50 13.99 -6.83
C LYS A 225 26.49 14.43 -7.87
N ASN A 226 25.21 14.08 -7.69
CA ASN A 226 24.10 14.46 -8.56
C ASN A 226 24.35 14.11 -10.05
N PRO A 227 24.55 12.83 -10.39
CA PRO A 227 24.78 12.42 -11.78
C PRO A 227 23.55 12.72 -12.65
N THR A 228 23.78 13.18 -13.89
CA THR A 228 22.70 13.34 -14.89
C THR A 228 22.47 12.05 -15.67
N TYR A 229 21.31 11.92 -16.30
CA TYR A 229 20.99 10.80 -17.16
C TYR A 229 22.08 10.50 -18.21
N GLU A 230 22.61 11.54 -18.87
CA GLU A 230 23.65 11.39 -19.89
C GLU A 230 24.95 10.84 -19.30
N GLN A 231 25.32 11.27 -18.10
CA GLN A 231 26.53 10.78 -17.43
C GLN A 231 26.40 9.30 -17.05
N VAL A 232 25.21 8.89 -16.61
CA VAL A 232 24.91 7.49 -16.26
C VAL A 232 24.90 6.62 -17.52
N CYS A 233 24.27 7.08 -18.60
CA CYS A 233 24.19 6.34 -19.86
C CYS A 233 25.54 6.17 -20.57
N ASN A 234 26.51 7.04 -20.30
CA ASN A 234 27.88 6.92 -20.80
C ASN A 234 28.72 5.85 -20.07
N ASP A 235 28.16 5.17 -19.06
CA ASP A 235 28.70 4.02 -18.32
C ASP A 235 30.11 4.24 -17.68
N ASN A 236 30.47 5.50 -17.42
CA ASN A 236 31.79 5.85 -16.85
C ASN A 236 31.77 6.08 -15.33
N ILE A 237 30.57 6.12 -14.74
CA ILE A 237 30.35 6.47 -13.32
C ILE A 237 29.69 5.34 -12.50
N GLY A 238 29.32 4.23 -13.13
CA GLY A 238 28.93 2.97 -12.46
C GLY A 238 27.59 2.96 -11.74
N PHE A 239 26.75 3.98 -11.94
CA PHE A 239 25.40 4.00 -11.35
C PHE A 239 24.47 3.01 -12.05
N ALA A 240 23.54 2.39 -11.31
CA ALA A 240 22.41 1.64 -11.84
C ALA A 240 21.15 2.50 -11.86
N GLU A 241 20.35 2.40 -12.91
CA GLU A 241 18.96 2.84 -12.87
C GLU A 241 18.20 2.01 -11.83
N THR A 242 17.62 2.71 -10.86
CA THR A 242 17.09 2.09 -9.63
C THR A 242 15.78 2.76 -9.24
N VAL A 243 14.83 1.95 -8.77
CA VAL A 243 13.58 2.42 -8.19
C VAL A 243 13.67 2.28 -6.67
N LYS A 244 13.55 3.39 -5.97
CA LYS A 244 13.25 3.42 -4.53
C LYS A 244 11.78 3.06 -4.34
N VAL A 245 11.48 2.06 -3.52
CA VAL A 245 10.11 1.58 -3.24
C VAL A 245 9.84 1.67 -1.75
N GLY A 246 8.90 2.53 -1.36
CA GLY A 246 8.33 2.56 -0.03
C GLY A 246 7.08 1.69 0.05
N TYR A 247 7.01 0.76 1.00
CA TYR A 247 5.88 -0.17 1.13
C TYR A 247 5.39 -0.30 2.58
N ASN A 248 4.13 -0.70 2.74
CA ASN A 248 3.53 -0.98 4.03
C ASN A 248 3.80 -2.44 4.46
N PRO A 249 4.67 -2.68 5.47
CA PRO A 249 5.02 -4.02 5.94
C PRO A 249 3.85 -4.76 6.61
N GLN A 250 2.76 -4.06 6.96
CA GLN A 250 1.55 -4.70 7.46
C GLN A 250 0.69 -5.29 6.33
N GLN A 251 0.85 -4.80 5.09
CA GLN A 251 0.11 -5.27 3.92
C GLN A 251 0.91 -6.23 3.05
N ALA A 252 2.24 -6.17 3.08
CA ALA A 252 3.11 -7.14 2.40
C ALA A 252 4.46 -7.25 3.09
N ASP A 253 5.04 -8.45 3.12
CA ASP A 253 6.43 -8.62 3.51
C ASP A 253 7.42 -8.32 2.37
N LEU A 254 8.70 -8.19 2.72
CA LEU A 254 9.76 -7.92 1.74
C LEU A 254 9.89 -9.03 0.68
N ASN A 255 9.72 -10.29 1.10
CA ASN A 255 9.87 -11.44 0.21
C ASN A 255 8.79 -11.45 -0.89
N PHE A 256 7.57 -11.00 -0.58
CA PHE A 256 6.50 -10.81 -1.56
C PHE A 256 6.91 -9.83 -2.66
N LEU A 257 7.44 -8.66 -2.29
CA LEU A 257 7.92 -7.66 -3.26
C LEU A 257 9.07 -8.19 -4.11
N ILE A 258 10.04 -8.87 -3.50
CA ILE A 258 11.18 -9.47 -4.22
C ILE A 258 10.70 -10.52 -5.23
N ASN A 259 9.73 -11.37 -4.86
CA ASN A 259 9.19 -12.38 -5.77
C ASN A 259 8.39 -11.77 -6.92
N LEU A 260 7.73 -10.61 -6.71
CA LEU A 260 7.10 -9.86 -7.80
C LEU A 260 8.15 -9.21 -8.71
N PHE A 261 9.19 -8.61 -8.14
CA PHE A 261 10.33 -8.06 -8.88
C PHE A 261 11.01 -9.09 -9.78
N PHE A 262 11.24 -10.32 -9.29
CA PHE A 262 11.85 -11.38 -10.10
C PHE A 262 11.02 -11.76 -11.35
N LYS A 263 9.73 -11.45 -11.38
CA LYS A 263 8.88 -11.70 -12.56
C LYS A 263 9.11 -10.67 -13.68
N THR A 264 9.72 -9.53 -13.38
CA THR A 264 9.91 -8.44 -14.35
C THR A 264 11.29 -8.43 -14.99
N ILE A 265 12.24 -9.24 -14.49
CA ILE A 265 13.62 -9.26 -14.96
C ILE A 265 14.01 -10.61 -15.57
N ASP A 266 15.02 -10.61 -16.44
CA ASP A 266 15.85 -11.79 -16.69
C ASP A 266 16.98 -11.82 -15.66
N PRO A 267 16.92 -12.72 -14.65
CA PRO A 267 17.90 -12.76 -13.57
C PRO A 267 19.26 -13.34 -14.00
N THR A 268 19.38 -13.84 -15.24
CA THR A 268 20.61 -14.45 -15.78
C THR A 268 21.33 -13.53 -16.77
N SER A 269 20.73 -12.38 -17.10
CA SER A 269 21.24 -11.40 -18.05
C SER A 269 22.15 -10.38 -17.37
N LEU A 270 23.44 -10.41 -17.70
CA LEU A 270 24.43 -9.46 -17.17
C LEU A 270 24.34 -8.13 -17.93
N ASN A 271 24.17 -7.01 -17.20
CA ASN A 271 24.18 -5.63 -17.72
C ASN A 271 23.22 -5.41 -18.90
N ARG A 272 22.06 -6.07 -18.88
CA ARG A 272 21.06 -5.97 -19.94
C ARG A 272 19.69 -6.43 -19.45
N GLN A 273 18.65 -5.68 -19.80
CA GLN A 273 17.24 -6.10 -19.68
C GLN A 273 16.48 -5.72 -20.95
N GLY A 274 15.84 -6.70 -21.58
CA GLY A 274 15.22 -6.51 -22.90
C GLY A 274 16.20 -5.99 -23.96
N ASN A 275 15.90 -4.82 -24.52
CA ASN A 275 16.73 -4.14 -25.52
C ASN A 275 17.76 -3.18 -24.89
N ASP A 276 17.64 -2.89 -23.60
CA ASP A 276 18.47 -1.94 -22.88
C ASP A 276 19.77 -2.61 -22.44
N LYS A 277 20.93 -2.08 -22.86
CA LYS A 277 22.28 -2.66 -22.65
C LYS A 277 23.21 -1.64 -22.02
N GLY A 278 23.99 -2.08 -21.03
CA GLY A 278 24.95 -1.27 -20.30
C GLY A 278 24.89 -1.53 -18.79
N ALA A 279 25.95 -1.22 -18.05
CA ALA A 279 25.99 -1.53 -16.62
C ALA A 279 24.96 -0.73 -15.80
N GLN A 280 24.41 0.37 -16.34
CA GLN A 280 23.29 1.09 -15.77
C GLN A 280 22.00 0.27 -15.73
N TYR A 281 21.87 -0.76 -16.58
CA TYR A 281 20.72 -1.66 -16.65
C TYR A 281 20.96 -3.01 -15.97
N ARG A 282 22.00 -3.11 -15.13
CA ARG A 282 22.26 -4.32 -14.34
C ARG A 282 21.12 -4.59 -13.35
N THR A 283 20.97 -5.85 -12.96
CA THR A 283 19.96 -6.27 -11.99
C THR A 283 20.53 -6.27 -10.58
N GLY A 284 19.82 -5.66 -9.63
CA GLY A 284 20.29 -5.53 -8.26
C GLY A 284 19.19 -5.26 -7.25
N ILE A 285 19.42 -5.70 -6.01
CA ILE A 285 18.60 -5.40 -4.84
C ILE A 285 19.48 -4.68 -3.83
N TYR A 286 19.18 -3.42 -3.54
CA TYR A 286 19.94 -2.61 -2.61
C TYR A 286 19.15 -2.34 -1.33
N TYR A 287 19.77 -2.64 -0.19
CA TYR A 287 19.15 -2.52 1.13
C TYR A 287 19.81 -1.42 1.97
N THR A 288 19.01 -0.73 2.76
CA THR A 288 19.47 0.22 3.78
C THR A 288 19.50 -0.42 5.17
N ASP A 289 18.54 -1.30 5.46
CA ASP A 289 18.49 -2.09 6.69
C ASP A 289 19.19 -3.44 6.53
N LYS A 290 20.19 -3.71 7.39
CA LYS A 290 20.90 -5.00 7.40
C LYS A 290 20.01 -6.17 7.81
N ALA A 291 18.90 -5.93 8.50
CA ALA A 291 17.93 -6.97 8.88
C ALA A 291 17.22 -7.59 7.68
N ASP A 292 17.20 -6.90 6.53
CA ASP A 292 16.57 -7.38 5.30
C ASP A 292 17.46 -8.37 4.52
N LEU A 293 18.78 -8.34 4.77
CA LEU A 293 19.77 -9.14 4.03
C LEU A 293 19.49 -10.65 4.04
N PRO A 294 19.12 -11.31 5.16
CA PRO A 294 18.81 -12.74 5.17
C PRO A 294 17.61 -13.08 4.26
N VAL A 295 16.57 -12.24 4.26
CA VAL A 295 15.38 -12.43 3.43
C VAL A 295 15.72 -12.29 1.95
N ILE A 296 16.51 -11.27 1.59
CA ILE A 296 16.95 -11.04 0.21
C ILE A 296 17.82 -12.20 -0.28
N LYS A 297 18.79 -12.65 0.52
CA LYS A 297 19.65 -13.79 0.17
C LYS A 297 18.85 -15.07 -0.02
N GLN A 298 17.93 -15.36 0.90
CA GLN A 298 17.08 -16.54 0.80
C GLN A 298 16.23 -16.52 -0.47
N ALA A 299 15.68 -15.36 -0.84
CA ALA A 299 14.90 -15.19 -2.08
C ALA A 299 15.77 -15.42 -3.34
N VAL A 300 16.99 -14.86 -3.39
CA VAL A 300 17.93 -15.05 -4.50
C VAL A 300 18.42 -16.51 -4.59
N GLU A 301 18.69 -17.16 -3.45
CA GLU A 301 19.04 -18.59 -3.41
C GLU A 301 17.88 -19.47 -3.91
N ALA A 302 16.64 -19.16 -3.53
CA ALA A 302 15.45 -19.84 -4.02
C ALA A 302 15.24 -19.62 -5.52
N LEU A 303 15.52 -18.41 -6.02
CA LEU A 303 15.49 -18.10 -7.45
C LEU A 303 16.56 -18.89 -8.21
N THR A 304 17.79 -18.97 -7.69
CA THR A 304 18.91 -19.69 -8.34
C THR A 304 18.57 -21.16 -8.60
N LYS A 305 17.83 -21.81 -7.70
CA LYS A 305 17.39 -23.21 -7.88
C LYS A 305 16.43 -23.42 -9.06
N GLN A 306 15.81 -22.35 -9.58
CA GLN A 306 14.89 -22.40 -10.71
C GLN A 306 15.59 -22.26 -12.06
N TYR A 307 16.87 -21.89 -12.08
CA TYR A 307 17.64 -21.62 -13.29
C TYR A 307 18.88 -22.52 -13.38
N THR A 308 19.19 -22.97 -14.59
CA THR A 308 20.45 -23.68 -14.88
C THR A 308 21.60 -22.72 -15.15
N LYS A 309 21.31 -21.54 -15.72
CA LYS A 309 22.28 -20.46 -15.88
C LYS A 309 22.48 -19.74 -14.54
N PRO A 310 23.69 -19.23 -14.26
CA PRO A 310 23.94 -18.45 -13.05
C PRO A 310 23.02 -17.23 -12.97
N VAL A 311 22.39 -17.04 -11.81
CA VAL A 311 21.69 -15.79 -11.47
C VAL A 311 22.75 -14.73 -11.16
N VAL A 312 22.64 -13.56 -11.79
CA VAL A 312 23.60 -12.45 -11.71
C VAL A 312 23.04 -11.21 -11.00
N VAL A 313 21.88 -11.35 -10.34
CA VAL A 313 21.27 -10.27 -9.54
C VAL A 313 22.20 -9.97 -8.36
N GLU A 314 22.73 -8.74 -8.31
CA GLU A 314 23.62 -8.32 -7.21
C GLU A 314 22.82 -7.98 -5.95
N VAL A 315 23.38 -8.31 -4.77
CA VAL A 315 22.77 -7.99 -3.48
C VAL A 315 23.79 -7.21 -2.65
N GLU A 316 23.62 -5.90 -2.57
CA GLU A 316 24.58 -4.99 -1.95
C GLU A 316 23.89 -4.00 -1.01
N PRO A 317 24.57 -3.49 0.03
CA PRO A 317 24.06 -2.33 0.75
C PRO A 317 23.97 -1.13 -0.18
N LEU A 318 22.96 -0.28 0.01
CA LEU A 318 22.84 0.99 -0.71
C LEU A 318 23.97 1.94 -0.24
N ARG A 319 24.82 2.38 -1.17
CA ARG A 319 25.93 3.32 -0.91
C ARG A 319 25.53 4.77 -1.14
N ASN A 320 24.87 5.02 -2.26
CA ASN A 320 24.38 6.33 -2.67
C ASN A 320 23.15 6.13 -3.58
N PHE A 321 22.24 7.11 -3.53
CA PHE A 321 21.08 7.18 -4.39
C PHE A 321 20.82 8.65 -4.71
N PHE A 322 20.73 8.97 -6.00
CA PHE A 322 20.40 10.31 -6.47
C PHE A 322 19.10 10.25 -7.27
N PRO A 323 18.07 11.02 -6.91
CA PRO A 323 16.84 11.10 -7.70
C PRO A 323 17.14 11.48 -9.14
N ALA A 324 16.49 10.80 -10.08
CA ALA A 324 16.54 11.18 -11.49
C ALA A 324 15.69 12.45 -11.72
N GLU A 325 15.92 13.08 -12.85
CA GLU A 325 15.26 14.30 -13.30
C GLU A 325 13.72 14.12 -13.37
N ASP A 326 12.97 15.21 -13.17
CA ASP A 326 11.49 15.18 -13.06
C ASP A 326 10.77 14.55 -14.27
N TYR A 327 11.40 14.58 -15.46
CA TYR A 327 10.82 13.97 -16.65
C TYR A 327 10.87 12.44 -16.62
N HIS A 328 11.76 11.84 -15.82
CA HIS A 328 11.83 10.39 -15.61
C HIS A 328 10.87 9.89 -14.55
N GLN A 329 10.54 10.72 -13.55
CA GLN A 329 9.58 10.37 -12.50
C GLN A 329 8.20 10.13 -13.12
N ASP A 330 7.55 9.02 -12.78
CA ASP A 330 6.21 8.67 -13.27
C ASP A 330 6.11 8.66 -14.80
N TYR A 331 7.18 8.29 -15.50
CA TYR A 331 7.27 8.42 -16.96
C TYR A 331 6.12 7.74 -17.70
N LEU A 332 5.78 6.50 -17.37
CA LEU A 332 4.68 5.76 -18.03
C LEU A 332 3.28 6.23 -17.62
N ASP A 333 3.16 6.95 -16.51
CA ASP A 333 1.88 7.59 -16.14
C ASP A 333 1.68 8.87 -16.97
N LYS A 334 2.75 9.61 -17.22
CA LYS A 334 2.78 10.78 -18.11
C LYS A 334 2.68 10.39 -19.59
N HIS A 335 3.25 9.23 -19.94
CA HIS A 335 3.34 8.71 -21.30
C HIS A 335 2.87 7.24 -21.35
N PRO A 336 1.54 6.98 -21.37
CA PRO A 336 1.00 5.60 -21.32
C PRO A 336 1.46 4.69 -22.47
N ASN A 337 1.81 5.26 -23.62
CA ASN A 337 2.34 4.54 -24.78
C ASN A 337 3.88 4.68 -24.91
N GLY A 338 4.53 5.10 -23.83
CA GLY A 338 5.99 5.24 -23.75
C GLY A 338 6.70 3.88 -23.84
N TYR A 339 8.02 3.92 -24.02
CA TYR A 339 8.82 2.71 -24.06
C TYR A 339 8.75 1.94 -22.75
N CYS A 340 8.50 0.63 -22.83
CA CYS A 340 8.58 -0.28 -21.69
C CYS A 340 8.98 -1.68 -22.17
N HIS A 341 10.00 -2.27 -21.54
CA HIS A 341 10.41 -3.65 -21.83
C HIS A 341 9.61 -4.69 -21.01
N ILE A 342 8.86 -4.27 -19.99
CA ILE A 342 8.03 -5.14 -19.16
C ILE A 342 6.68 -5.37 -19.86
N SER A 343 6.24 -6.62 -19.95
CA SER A 343 4.96 -6.98 -20.57
C SER A 343 3.78 -6.35 -19.82
N PRO A 344 2.78 -5.76 -20.51
CA PRO A 344 1.57 -5.23 -19.90
C PRO A 344 0.81 -6.23 -19.01
N GLU A 345 0.87 -7.52 -19.31
CA GLU A 345 0.23 -8.58 -18.51
C GLU A 345 0.77 -8.64 -17.07
N LEU A 346 2.05 -8.27 -16.88
CA LEU A 346 2.67 -8.22 -15.57
C LEU A 346 2.13 -7.06 -14.73
N PHE A 347 1.71 -5.95 -15.34
CA PHE A 347 1.08 -4.84 -14.61
C PHE A 347 -0.28 -5.25 -14.05
N ASP A 348 -1.11 -5.93 -14.85
CA ASP A 348 -2.40 -6.43 -14.37
C ASP A 348 -2.25 -7.54 -13.34
N MET A 349 -1.19 -8.35 -13.44
CA MET A 349 -0.82 -9.32 -12.41
C MET A 349 -0.42 -8.61 -11.10
N ALA A 350 0.39 -7.56 -11.17
CA ALA A 350 0.81 -6.78 -10.00
C ALA A 350 -0.38 -6.11 -9.28
N LYS A 351 -1.34 -5.53 -10.02
CA LYS A 351 -2.58 -4.97 -9.45
C LYS A 351 -3.40 -6.00 -8.67
N LYS A 352 -3.41 -7.23 -9.15
CA LYS A 352 -4.16 -8.35 -8.56
C LYS A 352 -3.35 -9.12 -7.53
N ALA A 353 -2.06 -8.84 -7.40
CA ALA A 353 -1.19 -9.52 -6.46
C ALA A 353 -1.62 -9.16 -5.04
N THR A 354 -2.13 -10.15 -4.33
CA THR A 354 -2.46 -10.03 -2.91
C THR A 354 -1.40 -10.74 -2.10
N PHE A 355 -0.87 -10.06 -1.09
CA PHE A 355 -0.07 -10.71 -0.08
C PHE A 355 -1.01 -11.52 0.83
N SER A 356 -0.89 -12.84 0.73
CA SER A 356 -1.36 -13.73 1.78
C SER A 356 -0.13 -14.06 2.62
N PRO A 357 -0.03 -13.63 3.90
CA PRO A 357 1.04 -14.10 4.75
C PRO A 357 0.97 -15.63 4.74
N GLN A 358 2.02 -16.29 4.23
CA GLN A 358 2.05 -17.75 4.24
C GLN A 358 1.83 -18.18 5.69
N LYS A 359 0.69 -18.82 5.94
CA LYS A 359 0.33 -19.28 7.28
C LYS A 359 1.39 -20.28 7.70
N ILE A 360 2.29 -19.87 8.59
CA ILE A 360 3.36 -20.73 9.06
C ILE A 360 2.72 -21.74 10.00
N TYR A 361 2.64 -22.98 9.55
CA TYR A 361 2.15 -24.09 10.36
C TYR A 361 3.28 -24.56 11.27
N GLN A 362 2.97 -24.75 12.55
CA GLN A 362 3.91 -25.27 13.53
C GLN A 362 3.19 -26.27 14.42
N LYS A 363 3.90 -27.33 14.81
CA LYS A 363 3.40 -28.29 15.78
C LYS A 363 3.27 -27.60 17.14
N PRO A 364 2.07 -27.53 17.75
CA PRO A 364 1.93 -27.10 19.13
C PRO A 364 2.64 -28.06 20.09
N ASP A 365 2.99 -27.59 21.28
CA ASP A 365 3.53 -28.42 22.35
C ASP A 365 2.49 -29.45 22.84
N ASP A 366 2.95 -30.50 23.53
CA ASP A 366 2.10 -31.62 23.97
C ASP A 366 0.98 -31.18 24.93
N GLU A 367 1.23 -30.20 25.80
CA GLU A 367 0.24 -29.68 26.74
C GLU A 367 -0.89 -28.95 25.99
N THR A 368 -0.52 -28.12 25.02
CA THR A 368 -1.46 -27.47 24.10
C THR A 368 -2.26 -28.50 23.30
N LEU A 369 -1.64 -29.57 22.80
CA LEU A 369 -2.35 -30.63 22.07
C LEU A 369 -3.35 -31.36 22.96
N ARG A 370 -3.01 -31.68 24.22
CA ARG A 370 -3.90 -32.35 25.17
C ARG A 370 -5.12 -31.50 25.55
N SER A 371 -4.96 -30.18 25.61
CA SER A 371 -6.05 -29.28 25.96
C SER A 371 -7.02 -29.01 24.79
N ARG A 372 -6.51 -29.04 23.54
CA ARG A 372 -7.30 -28.73 22.34
C ARG A 372 -7.97 -29.95 21.70
N LEU A 373 -7.31 -31.10 21.75
CA LEU A 373 -7.78 -32.31 21.07
C LEU A 373 -8.67 -33.16 21.98
N THR A 374 -9.65 -33.83 21.37
CA THR A 374 -10.37 -34.90 22.06
C THR A 374 -9.43 -36.09 22.33
N ALA A 375 -9.83 -36.97 23.26
CA ALA A 375 -9.03 -38.15 23.60
C ALA A 375 -8.74 -39.05 22.38
N GLU A 376 -9.70 -39.22 21.46
CA GLU A 376 -9.51 -39.99 20.24
C GLU A 376 -8.57 -39.29 19.25
N GLN A 377 -8.75 -37.98 19.02
CA GLN A 377 -7.86 -37.18 18.16
C GLN A 377 -6.42 -37.19 18.67
N TYR A 378 -6.22 -37.07 19.98
CA TYR A 378 -4.89 -37.16 20.59
C TYR A 378 -4.29 -38.57 20.47
N ALA A 379 -5.09 -39.62 20.72
CA ALA A 379 -4.64 -41.00 20.60
C ALA A 379 -4.26 -41.36 19.15
N VAL A 380 -5.06 -40.93 18.18
CA VAL A 380 -4.77 -41.12 16.75
C VAL A 380 -3.52 -40.34 16.36
N THR A 381 -3.49 -39.02 16.56
CA THR A 381 -2.41 -38.18 16.01
C THR A 381 -1.08 -38.35 16.73
N GLN A 382 -1.07 -38.55 18.06
CA GLN A 382 0.18 -38.60 18.84
C GLN A 382 0.59 -40.02 19.27
N LYS A 383 -0.35 -40.97 19.33
CA LYS A 383 -0.08 -42.36 19.78
C LYS A 383 -0.32 -43.42 18.71
N ASN A 384 -0.48 -43.01 17.45
CA ASN A 384 -0.68 -43.89 16.30
C ASN A 384 -1.87 -44.85 16.46
N ALA A 385 -2.90 -44.43 17.20
CA ALA A 385 -4.15 -45.18 17.27
C ALA A 385 -4.90 -45.11 15.93
N THR A 386 -5.90 -45.96 15.75
CA THR A 386 -6.79 -45.96 14.59
C THR A 386 -8.23 -45.90 15.07
N GLU A 387 -8.99 -44.92 14.57
CA GLU A 387 -10.41 -44.77 14.91
C GLU A 387 -11.25 -45.93 14.32
N ARG A 388 -12.47 -46.12 14.81
CA ARG A 388 -13.33 -47.20 14.33
C ARG A 388 -13.85 -46.93 12.91
N ALA A 389 -13.80 -47.95 12.05
CA ALA A 389 -14.40 -47.93 10.72
C ALA A 389 -15.90 -47.59 10.79
N PHE A 390 -16.37 -46.74 9.86
CA PHE A 390 -17.76 -46.26 9.72
C PHE A 390 -18.34 -45.54 10.94
N ARG A 391 -17.54 -45.30 11.98
CA ARG A 391 -17.94 -44.59 13.20
C ARG A 391 -17.02 -43.39 13.42
N ASN A 392 -16.86 -42.61 12.37
CA ASN A 392 -16.04 -41.41 12.35
C ASN A 392 -16.73 -40.31 11.54
N GLU A 393 -16.21 -39.08 11.63
CA GLU A 393 -16.92 -37.91 11.10
C GLU A 393 -16.88 -37.82 9.55
N TYR A 394 -15.80 -38.29 8.92
CA TYR A 394 -15.53 -37.97 7.51
C TYR A 394 -15.57 -39.15 6.55
N TRP A 395 -15.87 -40.39 6.99
CA TRP A 395 -15.98 -41.52 6.05
C TRP A 395 -17.00 -41.24 4.94
N ASN A 396 -18.18 -40.69 5.26
CA ASN A 396 -19.25 -40.36 4.31
C ASN A 396 -19.37 -38.86 3.96
N GLU A 397 -18.42 -38.02 4.37
CA GLU A 397 -18.41 -36.60 4.00
C GLU A 397 -18.20 -36.44 2.48
N LYS A 398 -19.04 -35.62 1.84
CA LYS A 398 -19.10 -35.42 0.38
C LYS A 398 -19.15 -33.94 -0.04
N ARG A 399 -19.21 -33.01 0.91
CA ARG A 399 -19.21 -31.56 0.62
C ARG A 399 -17.89 -31.14 -0.02
N GLU A 400 -17.95 -30.10 -0.85
CA GLU A 400 -16.75 -29.44 -1.37
C GLU A 400 -16.00 -28.74 -0.24
N GLY A 401 -14.69 -28.96 -0.14
CA GLY A 401 -13.88 -28.31 0.88
C GLY A 401 -12.48 -28.89 1.04
N LEU A 402 -11.84 -28.44 2.11
CA LEU A 402 -10.45 -28.71 2.43
C LEU A 402 -10.35 -29.55 3.71
N TYR A 403 -9.42 -30.49 3.75
CA TYR A 403 -9.08 -31.25 4.95
C TYR A 403 -7.71 -30.82 5.44
N VAL A 404 -7.68 -30.22 6.63
CA VAL A 404 -6.44 -29.75 7.27
C VAL A 404 -6.01 -30.71 8.38
N ASP A 405 -4.72 -30.76 8.69
CA ASP A 405 -4.18 -31.39 9.89
C ASP A 405 -4.85 -30.78 11.12
N ILE A 406 -5.48 -31.60 11.96
CA ILE A 406 -6.16 -31.10 13.16
C ILE A 406 -5.19 -30.50 14.19
N THR A 407 -3.92 -30.88 14.14
CA THR A 407 -2.89 -30.46 15.11
C THR A 407 -2.27 -29.11 14.75
N THR A 408 -2.07 -28.82 13.47
CA THR A 408 -1.38 -27.61 13.00
C THR A 408 -2.29 -26.66 12.21
N GLY A 409 -3.38 -27.17 11.64
CA GLY A 409 -4.20 -26.46 10.67
C GLY A 409 -3.62 -26.44 9.25
N GLU A 410 -2.55 -27.20 8.97
CA GLU A 410 -1.91 -27.29 7.65
C GLU A 410 -2.80 -28.03 6.65
N PRO A 411 -3.08 -27.47 5.46
CA PRO A 411 -3.83 -28.13 4.39
C PRO A 411 -3.18 -29.43 3.93
N LEU A 412 -3.89 -30.56 3.97
CA LEU A 412 -3.35 -31.87 3.59
C LEU A 412 -4.04 -32.46 2.36
N PHE A 413 -5.37 -32.47 2.36
CA PHE A 413 -6.18 -33.11 1.31
C PHE A 413 -7.33 -32.22 0.86
N ILE A 414 -7.84 -32.49 -0.33
CA ILE A 414 -8.95 -31.77 -0.93
C ILE A 414 -10.10 -32.71 -1.30
N SER A 415 -11.33 -32.24 -1.23
CA SER A 415 -12.52 -33.07 -1.49
C SER A 415 -12.57 -33.65 -2.90
N THR A 416 -11.97 -33.02 -3.91
CA THR A 416 -11.92 -33.50 -5.30
C THR A 416 -11.09 -34.78 -5.47
N ASP A 417 -10.12 -35.00 -4.57
CA ASP A 417 -9.29 -36.20 -4.51
C ASP A 417 -9.85 -37.25 -3.54
N LYS A 418 -10.91 -36.94 -2.78
CA LYS A 418 -11.62 -37.91 -1.93
C LYS A 418 -12.45 -38.85 -2.80
N PHE A 419 -12.50 -40.13 -2.43
CA PHE A 419 -13.36 -41.12 -3.06
C PHE A 419 -13.90 -42.13 -2.04
N ASP A 420 -14.98 -42.81 -2.40
CA ASP A 420 -15.56 -43.89 -1.59
C ASP A 420 -14.81 -45.20 -1.88
N SER A 421 -14.08 -45.70 -0.87
CA SER A 421 -13.33 -46.95 -0.95
C SER A 421 -14.06 -48.14 -0.33
N GLY A 422 -15.17 -47.89 0.38
CA GLY A 422 -15.83 -48.91 1.21
C GLY A 422 -15.02 -49.41 2.41
N CYS A 423 -13.85 -48.84 2.72
CA CYS A 423 -13.03 -49.32 3.85
C CYS A 423 -13.49 -48.80 5.22
N GLY A 424 -14.34 -47.77 5.26
CA GLY A 424 -14.87 -47.17 6.49
C GLY A 424 -14.07 -45.98 7.05
N TRP A 425 -13.05 -45.51 6.35
CA TRP A 425 -12.29 -44.29 6.66
C TRP A 425 -12.24 -43.36 5.44
N PRO A 426 -12.12 -42.03 5.62
CA PRO A 426 -11.95 -41.12 4.49
C PRO A 426 -10.71 -41.53 3.67
N SER A 427 -10.94 -41.69 2.36
CA SER A 427 -9.95 -42.18 1.41
C SER A 427 -9.67 -41.15 0.33
N PHE A 428 -8.40 -40.86 0.09
CA PHE A 428 -7.95 -39.88 -0.91
C PHE A 428 -7.00 -40.52 -1.92
N SER A 429 -7.00 -40.05 -3.17
CA SER A 429 -6.07 -40.52 -4.21
C SER A 429 -4.65 -39.95 -4.03
N LYS A 430 -4.56 -38.71 -3.53
CA LYS A 430 -3.29 -37.99 -3.30
C LYS A 430 -3.47 -36.86 -2.27
N PRO A 431 -2.40 -36.43 -1.60
CA PRO A 431 -2.38 -35.16 -0.87
C PRO A 431 -2.35 -33.97 -1.87
N ILE A 432 -2.60 -32.77 -1.35
CA ILE A 432 -2.48 -31.51 -2.12
C ILE A 432 -1.08 -31.37 -2.72
N ASP A 433 -0.05 -31.67 -1.93
CA ASP A 433 1.35 -31.74 -2.36
C ASP A 433 2.03 -32.91 -1.63
N LYS A 434 2.91 -33.64 -2.33
CA LYS A 434 3.61 -34.81 -1.78
C LYS A 434 4.57 -34.44 -0.65
N SER A 435 5.07 -33.20 -0.60
CA SER A 435 5.98 -32.71 0.43
C SER A 435 5.30 -32.51 1.80
N LEU A 436 3.96 -32.41 1.82
CA LEU A 436 3.16 -32.18 3.03
C LEU A 436 2.99 -33.43 3.90
N VAL A 437 3.33 -34.61 3.36
CA VAL A 437 3.21 -35.89 4.07
C VAL A 437 4.53 -36.66 4.07
N MET A 438 4.79 -37.36 5.17
CA MET A 438 5.88 -38.33 5.29
C MET A 438 5.34 -39.75 5.21
N LYS A 439 6.13 -40.62 4.59
CA LYS A 439 5.85 -42.06 4.50
C LYS A 439 6.86 -42.81 5.37
N LYS A 440 6.37 -43.71 6.21
CA LYS A 440 7.20 -44.54 7.10
C LYS A 440 6.77 -45.99 7.02
N THR A 441 7.72 -46.92 6.97
CA THR A 441 7.41 -48.35 7.01
C THR A 441 6.82 -48.71 8.38
N ASP A 442 5.67 -49.39 8.37
CA ASP A 442 4.96 -49.85 9.55
C ASP A 442 4.80 -51.38 9.51
N ASN A 443 5.42 -52.06 10.47
CA ASN A 443 5.38 -53.52 10.62
C ASN A 443 4.49 -53.99 11.79
N THR A 444 3.70 -53.08 12.38
CA THR A 444 2.82 -53.40 13.51
C THR A 444 1.69 -54.34 13.10
N HIS A 445 1.10 -55.04 14.07
CA HIS A 445 -0.01 -55.97 13.86
C HIS A 445 0.29 -57.12 12.87
N GLY A 446 1.57 -57.45 12.66
CA GLY A 446 2.00 -58.54 11.78
C GLY A 446 1.82 -58.26 10.28
N MET A 447 1.60 -57.01 9.88
CA MET A 447 1.42 -56.59 8.49
C MET A 447 2.57 -55.69 8.05
N GLN A 448 2.89 -55.65 6.76
CA GLN A 448 3.77 -54.63 6.17
C GLN A 448 2.92 -53.55 5.50
N ARG A 449 2.95 -52.34 6.05
CA ARG A 449 2.19 -51.19 5.56
C ARG A 449 3.08 -49.96 5.47
N ILE A 450 2.57 -48.91 4.82
CA ILE A 450 3.22 -47.60 4.78
C ILE A 450 2.35 -46.63 5.56
N GLU A 451 2.83 -46.25 6.75
CA GLU A 451 2.26 -45.18 7.56
C GLU A 451 2.41 -43.84 6.85
N VAL A 452 1.37 -43.00 6.96
CA VAL A 452 1.35 -41.61 6.49
C VAL A 452 1.25 -40.69 7.70
N ARG A 453 2.15 -39.72 7.78
CA ARG A 453 2.17 -38.67 8.82
C ARG A 453 2.20 -37.29 8.19
N SER A 454 1.68 -36.27 8.85
CA SER A 454 1.87 -34.89 8.40
C SER A 454 3.34 -34.48 8.54
N LYS A 455 3.86 -33.72 7.58
CA LYS A 455 5.27 -33.33 7.56
C LYS A 455 5.60 -32.38 8.70
N THR A 456 4.75 -31.37 8.90
CA THR A 456 4.99 -30.28 9.87
C THR A 456 4.62 -30.68 11.29
N GLY A 457 3.50 -31.37 11.50
CA GLY A 457 3.02 -31.78 12.82
C GLY A 457 3.61 -33.10 13.34
N ASP A 458 4.22 -33.90 12.46
CA ASP A 458 4.53 -35.31 12.72
C ASP A 458 3.34 -36.08 13.31
N ALA A 459 2.11 -35.72 12.91
CA ALA A 459 0.89 -36.33 13.38
C ALA A 459 0.62 -37.60 12.57
N HIS A 460 0.29 -38.70 13.24
CA HIS A 460 -0.16 -39.91 12.56
C HIS A 460 -1.51 -39.65 11.89
N LEU A 461 -1.57 -39.87 10.58
CA LEU A 461 -2.77 -39.67 9.77
C LEU A 461 -3.44 -41.01 9.47
N GLY A 462 -2.65 -42.02 9.09
CA GLY A 462 -3.15 -43.34 8.71
C GLY A 462 -2.14 -44.08 7.83
N HIS A 463 -2.61 -44.70 6.75
CA HIS A 463 -1.77 -45.52 5.87
C HIS A 463 -2.07 -45.29 4.39
N VAL A 464 -1.11 -45.56 3.53
CA VAL A 464 -1.28 -45.54 2.07
C VAL A 464 -1.13 -46.95 1.48
N PHE A 465 -2.03 -47.28 0.56
CA PHE A 465 -2.12 -48.55 -0.13
C PHE A 465 -2.10 -48.34 -1.65
N ASN A 466 -1.76 -49.39 -2.41
CA ASN A 466 -1.71 -49.38 -3.88
C ASN A 466 -2.99 -49.97 -4.51
N ASP A 467 -4.12 -49.92 -3.80
CA ASP A 467 -5.43 -50.45 -4.19
C ASP A 467 -6.43 -49.32 -4.52
N GLY A 468 -5.93 -48.13 -4.85
CA GLY A 468 -6.74 -46.97 -5.22
C GLY A 468 -7.20 -46.97 -6.68
N PRO A 469 -8.04 -46.02 -7.08
CA PRO A 469 -8.51 -45.86 -8.46
C PRO A 469 -7.34 -45.67 -9.44
N ALA A 470 -7.23 -46.53 -10.45
CA ALA A 470 -6.12 -46.53 -11.41
C ALA A 470 -6.03 -45.22 -12.21
N ASP A 471 -7.18 -44.65 -12.57
CA ASP A 471 -7.32 -43.37 -13.27
C ASP A 471 -6.85 -42.17 -12.44
N LYS A 472 -6.78 -42.32 -11.10
CA LYS A 472 -6.27 -41.29 -10.16
C LYS A 472 -4.87 -41.58 -9.62
N GLY A 473 -4.15 -42.53 -10.23
CA GLY A 473 -2.76 -42.87 -9.86
C GLY A 473 -2.60 -44.10 -8.98
N GLY A 474 -3.68 -44.85 -8.71
CA GLY A 474 -3.64 -46.18 -8.07
C GLY A 474 -3.37 -46.19 -6.57
N LEU A 475 -3.21 -45.02 -5.93
CA LEU A 475 -2.97 -44.92 -4.49
C LEU A 475 -4.26 -44.66 -3.72
N ARG A 476 -4.35 -45.24 -2.53
CA ARG A 476 -5.41 -44.96 -1.54
C ARG A 476 -4.78 -44.53 -0.23
N TYR A 477 -4.86 -43.23 0.06
CA TYR A 477 -4.53 -42.67 1.36
C TYR A 477 -5.74 -42.87 2.29
N CYS A 478 -5.66 -43.88 3.15
CA CYS A 478 -6.67 -44.23 4.14
C CYS A 478 -6.37 -43.50 5.44
N ILE A 479 -7.10 -42.41 5.70
CA ILE A 479 -6.77 -41.44 6.75
C ILE A 479 -7.82 -41.50 7.86
N ASN A 480 -7.42 -41.31 9.12
CA ASN A 480 -8.35 -41.17 10.23
C ASN A 480 -9.00 -39.78 10.20
N SER A 481 -10.32 -39.70 10.32
CA SER A 481 -11.07 -38.45 10.49
C SER A 481 -10.59 -37.68 11.72
N ALA A 482 -10.28 -38.38 12.80
CA ALA A 482 -9.73 -37.82 14.03
C ALA A 482 -8.33 -37.18 13.87
N SER A 483 -7.68 -37.32 12.72
CA SER A 483 -6.44 -36.59 12.39
C SER A 483 -6.67 -35.36 11.52
N LEU A 484 -7.91 -35.14 11.08
CA LEU A 484 -8.29 -34.10 10.13
C LEU A 484 -9.32 -33.15 10.75
N ARG A 485 -9.40 -31.94 10.20
CA ARG A 485 -10.54 -31.04 10.35
C ARG A 485 -11.03 -30.63 8.98
N PHE A 486 -12.32 -30.82 8.71
CA PHE A 486 -12.91 -30.43 7.43
C PHE A 486 -13.32 -28.94 7.45
N ILE A 487 -12.98 -28.23 6.38
CA ILE A 487 -13.34 -26.82 6.15
C ILE A 487 -14.19 -26.76 4.87
N PRO A 488 -15.51 -26.56 4.99
CA PRO A 488 -16.40 -26.37 3.85
C PRO A 488 -15.97 -25.18 2.97
N LYS A 489 -16.17 -25.29 1.64
CA LYS A 489 -15.80 -24.26 0.65
C LYS A 489 -16.26 -22.86 1.01
N ASP A 490 -17.48 -22.71 1.53
CA ASP A 490 -18.07 -21.44 1.94
C ASP A 490 -17.37 -20.80 3.14
N LYS A 491 -16.63 -21.58 3.94
CA LYS A 491 -15.85 -21.10 5.09
C LYS A 491 -14.36 -20.92 4.81
N MET A 492 -13.83 -21.50 3.73
CA MET A 492 -12.40 -21.47 3.42
C MET A 492 -11.82 -20.05 3.38
N LYS A 493 -12.50 -19.09 2.74
CA LYS A 493 -12.04 -17.71 2.67
C LYS A 493 -11.98 -17.05 4.05
N ALA A 494 -13.03 -17.22 4.86
CA ALA A 494 -13.12 -16.64 6.19
C ALA A 494 -12.09 -17.24 7.18
N GLU A 495 -11.73 -18.51 7.00
CA GLU A 495 -10.74 -19.20 7.84
C GLU A 495 -9.28 -19.07 7.36
N GLY A 496 -9.04 -18.27 6.31
CA GLY A 496 -7.70 -17.98 5.80
C GLY A 496 -7.12 -19.04 4.86
N TYR A 497 -7.97 -19.77 4.15
CA TYR A 497 -7.61 -20.81 3.17
C TYR A 497 -8.06 -20.47 1.74
N ALA A 498 -8.17 -19.18 1.41
CA ALA A 498 -8.63 -18.71 0.11
C ALA A 498 -7.79 -19.26 -1.06
N ASP A 499 -6.47 -19.37 -0.87
CA ASP A 499 -5.52 -19.81 -1.90
C ASP A 499 -5.76 -21.26 -2.40
N TYR A 500 -6.51 -22.05 -1.64
CA TYR A 500 -6.82 -23.45 -1.98
C TYR A 500 -8.17 -23.62 -2.70
N ILE A 501 -8.99 -22.56 -2.79
CA ILE A 501 -10.29 -22.61 -3.48
C ILE A 501 -10.15 -23.02 -4.97
N PRO A 502 -9.16 -22.51 -5.75
CA PRO A 502 -9.01 -22.90 -7.15
C PRO A 502 -8.75 -24.40 -7.37
N LEU A 503 -8.27 -25.12 -6.35
CA LEU A 503 -8.04 -26.57 -6.43
C LEU A 503 -9.36 -27.37 -6.41
N LEU A 504 -10.47 -26.77 -5.95
CA LEU A 504 -11.80 -27.38 -5.99
C LEU A 504 -12.44 -27.30 -7.38
N GLU A 505 -11.98 -26.38 -8.23
CA GLU A 505 -12.56 -26.11 -9.55
C GLU A 505 -11.94 -26.97 -10.66
N LYS A 506 -10.76 -27.55 -10.39
CA LYS A 506 -10.12 -28.52 -11.30
C LYS A 506 -10.85 -29.85 -11.21
N LYS A 507 -11.67 -30.15 -12.23
CA LYS A 507 -12.25 -31.48 -12.45
C LYS A 507 -11.26 -32.42 -13.12
#